data_AF-A0A9D5NCR9-F1
#
_entry.id   AF-A0A9D5NCR9-F1
#
_cell.length_a   1.000
_cell.length_b   1.000
_cell.length_c   1.000
_cell.angle_alpha   90.00
_cell.angle_beta   90.00
_cell.angle_gamma   90.00
#
_symmetry.space_group_name_H-M   'P 1'
#
loop_
_entity.id
_entity.type
_entity.pdbx_description
1 polymer ?
#
loop_
_entity_poly.entity_id
_entity_poly.type
_entity_poly.pdbx_seq_one_letter_code
_entity_poly.pdbx_strand_id
1 'polypeptide(L)'
;MNQVEFSSLKQIKDEANPFASVYQLDDGAIFYIEPIFYTHLQGFKERVTPEEYQKIIDRIIEVSKKNRHVVFVGTFDFPQTEVDDSYIFLEITDITDPLQIFVEDKSRGSDYGD
;
A
#
# COMPACT_ATOMS: atom_id res chain seq x y z
N MET A 1 9.81 6.95 -7.71
CA MET A 1 8.69 6.19 -8.33
C MET A 1 7.51 7.14 -8.45
N ASN A 2 6.79 7.14 -9.58
CA ASN A 2 5.61 8.01 -9.74
C ASN A 2 4.35 7.22 -9.38
N GLN A 3 3.75 7.51 -8.22
CA GLN A 3 2.54 6.81 -7.75
C GLN A 3 1.30 7.53 -8.28
N VAL A 4 0.93 7.19 -9.51
CA VAL A 4 -0.10 7.90 -10.28
C VAL A 4 -1.49 7.81 -9.63
N GLU A 5 -1.73 6.73 -8.87
CA GLU A 5 -2.96 6.45 -8.12
C GLU A 5 -3.26 7.53 -7.07
N PHE A 6 -2.21 8.18 -6.56
CA PHE A 6 -2.30 9.20 -5.51
C PHE A 6 -1.95 10.61 -6.03
N SER A 7 -1.89 10.79 -7.36
CA SER A 7 -1.46 12.04 -7.98
C SER A 7 -2.38 13.24 -7.70
N SER A 8 -3.64 12.98 -7.33
CA SER A 8 -4.59 14.02 -6.91
C SER A 8 -4.40 14.46 -5.45
N LEU A 9 -3.63 13.71 -4.66
CA LEU A 9 -3.41 14.00 -3.25
C LEU A 9 -2.21 14.93 -3.06
N LYS A 10 -2.21 15.64 -1.93
CA LYS A 10 -1.07 16.48 -1.55
C LYS A 10 0.09 15.59 -1.10
N GLN A 11 1.13 15.50 -1.93
CA GLN A 11 2.37 14.84 -1.56
C GLN A 11 3.22 15.75 -0.64
N ILE A 12 3.75 15.18 0.44
CA ILE A 12 4.65 15.85 1.39
C ILE A 12 6.06 15.29 1.19
N LYS A 13 7.07 16.16 1.25
CA LYS A 13 8.47 15.75 1.33
C LYS A 13 8.83 15.55 2.80
N ASP A 14 9.20 14.32 3.16
CA ASP A 14 9.78 14.00 4.47
C ASP A 14 11.27 13.69 4.29
N GLU A 15 12.13 14.49 4.92
CA GLU A 15 13.58 14.35 4.80
C GLU A 15 14.15 13.26 5.71
N ALA A 16 13.42 12.87 6.75
CA ALA A 16 13.79 11.73 7.59
C ALA A 16 13.52 10.40 6.86
N ASN A 17 12.47 10.36 6.04
CA ASN A 17 12.03 9.17 5.31
C ASN A 17 12.08 9.37 3.78
N PRO A 18 13.25 9.68 3.19
CA PRO A 18 13.34 10.09 1.78
C PRO A 18 13.01 8.96 0.78
N PHE A 19 12.98 7.71 1.25
CA PHE A 19 12.62 6.54 0.44
C PHE A 19 11.11 6.29 0.40
N ALA A 20 10.36 6.79 1.39
CA ALA A 20 8.91 6.60 1.48
C ALA A 20 8.19 7.77 0.79
N SER A 21 7.03 7.48 0.19
CA SER A 21 6.16 8.53 -0.33
C SER A 21 5.14 8.91 0.74
N VAL A 22 4.97 10.21 1.00
CA VAL A 22 4.09 10.72 2.05
C VAL A 22 2.97 11.53 1.43
N TYR A 23 1.74 11.26 1.85
CA TYR A 23 0.55 11.93 1.35
C TYR A 23 -0.31 12.45 2.50
N GLN A 24 -0.91 13.62 2.30
CA GLN A 24 -1.90 14.20 3.18
C GLN A 24 -3.26 14.26 2.49
N LEU A 25 -4.28 13.79 3.21
CA LEU A 25 -5.68 13.86 2.82
C LEU A 25 -6.30 15.20 3.20
N ASP A 26 -7.45 15.51 2.59
CA ASP A 26 -8.16 16.78 2.80
C ASP A 26 -8.61 17.00 4.25
N ASP A 27 -8.85 15.93 4.99
CA ASP A 27 -9.21 15.97 6.42
C ASP A 27 -7.98 16.05 7.36
N GLY A 28 -6.79 16.19 6.78
CA GLY A 28 -5.51 16.29 7.48
C GLY A 28 -4.89 14.95 7.89
N ALA A 29 -5.50 13.79 7.58
CA ALA A 29 -4.87 12.50 7.78
C ALA A 29 -3.59 12.36 6.92
N ILE A 30 -2.59 11.66 7.43
CA ILE A 30 -1.29 11.46 6.79
C ILE A 30 -1.04 9.96 6.65
N PHE A 31 -0.55 9.55 5.49
CA PHE A 31 -0.05 8.19 5.31
C PHE A 31 1.25 8.14 4.52
N TYR A 32 2.05 7.12 4.84
CA TYR A 32 3.31 6.77 4.20
C TYR A 32 3.12 5.52 3.35
N ILE A 33 3.78 5.46 2.20
CA ILE A 33 3.90 4.25 1.38
C ILE A 33 5.37 3.92 1.21
N GLU A 34 5.78 2.78 1.75
CA GLU A 34 7.11 2.24 1.52
C GLU A 34 7.25 1.63 0.11
N PRO A 35 8.48 1.58 -0.44
CA PRO A 35 8.73 1.01 -1.77
C PRO A 35 8.25 -0.43 -1.91
N ILE A 36 8.45 -1.28 -0.90
CA ILE A 36 8.07 -2.70 -0.96
C ILE A 36 6.55 -2.88 -0.97
N PHE A 37 5.82 -2.14 -0.12
CA PHE A 37 4.37 -2.11 -0.18
C PHE A 37 3.88 -1.68 -1.57
N TYR A 38 4.49 -0.62 -2.14
CA TYR A 38 4.13 -0.15 -3.47
C TYR A 38 4.41 -1.20 -4.56
N THR A 39 5.51 -1.97 -4.45
CA THR A 39 5.77 -3.10 -5.34
C THR A 39 4.67 -4.16 -5.25
N HIS A 40 4.22 -4.52 -4.05
CA HIS A 40 3.09 -5.44 -3.88
C HIS A 40 1.80 -4.87 -4.50
N LEU A 41 1.50 -3.59 -4.26
CA LEU A 41 0.34 -2.91 -4.82
C LEU A 41 0.35 -2.93 -6.36
N GLN A 42 1.48 -2.63 -6.99
CA GLN A 42 1.60 -2.74 -8.45
C GLN A 42 1.44 -4.19 -8.92
N GLY A 43 1.90 -5.17 -8.14
CA GLY A 43 1.64 -6.58 -8.41
C GLY A 43 0.15 -6.95 -8.46
N PHE A 44 -0.68 -6.34 -7.61
CA PHE A 44 -2.13 -6.47 -7.70
C PHE A 44 -2.68 -5.81 -8.96
N LYS A 45 -2.23 -4.59 -9.28
CA LYS A 45 -2.65 -3.84 -10.50
C LYS A 45 -2.54 -4.66 -11.78
N GLU A 46 -1.49 -5.48 -11.89
CA GLU A 46 -1.23 -6.30 -13.06
C GLU A 46 -2.10 -7.57 -13.14
N ARG A 47 -2.70 -7.99 -12.03
CA ARG A 47 -3.30 -9.33 -11.88
C ARG A 47 -4.79 -9.33 -11.55
N VAL A 48 -5.33 -8.21 -11.07
CA VAL A 48 -6.76 -8.05 -10.77
C VAL A 48 -7.44 -7.13 -11.76
N THR A 49 -8.77 -7.12 -11.77
CA THR A 49 -9.51 -6.20 -12.65
C THR A 49 -9.28 -4.73 -12.24
N PRO A 50 -9.42 -3.76 -13.16
CA PRO A 50 -9.31 -2.35 -12.79
C PRO A 50 -10.28 -1.91 -11.68
N GLU A 51 -11.47 -2.53 -11.61
CA GLU A 51 -12.44 -2.26 -10.54
C GLU A 51 -11.94 -2.76 -9.18
N GLU A 52 -11.41 -3.99 -9.12
CA GLU A 52 -10.81 -4.53 -7.90
C GLU A 52 -9.60 -3.71 -7.46
N TYR A 53 -8.76 -3.31 -8.41
CA TYR A 53 -7.62 -2.45 -8.11
C TYR A 53 -8.08 -1.11 -7.52
N GLN A 54 -9.13 -0.50 -8.09
CA GLN A 54 -9.69 0.72 -7.54
C GLN A 54 -10.22 0.52 -6.12
N LYS A 55 -10.88 -0.62 -5.82
CA LYS A 55 -11.32 -0.95 -4.45
C LYS A 55 -10.15 -1.02 -3.46
N ILE A 56 -8.99 -1.54 -3.87
CA ILE A 56 -7.78 -1.55 -3.04
C ILE A 56 -7.32 -0.12 -2.75
N ILE A 57 -7.26 0.74 -3.77
CA ILE A 57 -6.88 2.16 -3.61
C ILE A 57 -7.87 2.89 -2.69
N ASP A 58 -9.17 2.71 -2.90
CA ASP A 58 -10.21 3.32 -2.07
C ASP A 58 -10.09 2.87 -0.61
N ARG A 59 -9.76 1.59 -0.38
CA ARG A 59 -9.55 1.04 0.95
C ARG A 59 -8.31 1.62 1.65
N ILE A 60 -7.20 1.83 0.93
CA ILE A 60 -6.02 2.54 1.44
C ILE A 60 -6.41 3.93 1.95
N ILE A 61 -7.19 4.67 1.17
CA ILE A 61 -7.65 6.01 1.54
C ILE A 61 -8.60 5.95 2.74
N GLU A 62 -9.57 5.03 2.75
CA GLU A 62 -10.53 4.88 3.83
C GLU A 62 -9.84 4.56 5.17
N VAL A 63 -8.91 3.61 5.15
CA VAL A 63 -8.14 3.21 6.33
C VAL A 63 -7.25 4.36 6.82
N SER A 64 -6.66 5.13 5.91
CA SER A 64 -5.88 6.33 6.25
C SER A 64 -6.74 7.39 6.94
N LYS A 65 -7.95 7.66 6.43
CA LYS A 65 -8.91 8.59 7.07
C LYS A 65 -9.30 8.12 8.47
N LYS A 66 -9.61 6.83 8.61
CA LYS A 66 -10.07 6.24 9.87
C LYS A 66 -9.01 6.31 10.97
N ASN A 67 -7.76 5.99 10.64
CA ASN A 67 -6.67 5.87 11.63
C ASN A 67 -5.82 7.13 11.75
N ARG A 68 -6.00 8.11 10.86
CA ARG A 68 -5.34 9.43 10.83
C ARG A 68 -3.85 9.39 10.49
N HIS A 69 -3.09 8.43 11.03
CA HIS A 69 -1.65 8.26 10.83
C HIS A 69 -1.34 6.80 10.51
N VAL A 70 -0.92 6.52 9.27
CA VAL A 70 -0.70 5.15 8.78
C VAL A 70 0.62 5.04 8.00
N VAL A 71 1.35 3.94 8.19
CA VAL A 71 2.49 3.56 7.35
C VAL A 71 2.18 2.25 6.66
N PHE A 72 2.09 2.29 5.33
CA PHE A 72 1.93 1.09 4.52
C PHE A 72 3.31 0.48 4.22
N VAL A 73 3.57 -0.69 4.80
CA VAL A 73 4.90 -1.32 4.84
C VAL A 73 4.94 -2.63 4.06
N GLY A 74 6.14 -2.99 3.60
CA GLY A 74 6.36 -4.30 2.99
C GLY A 74 6.29 -5.45 3.99
N THR A 75 6.74 -5.19 5.23
CA THR A 75 6.71 -6.15 6.34
C THR A 75 6.69 -5.42 7.69
N PHE A 76 5.91 -5.92 8.63
CA PHE A 76 5.88 -5.45 10.02
C PHE A 76 7.12 -5.75 10.83
N ASP A 77 7.88 -6.79 10.46
CA ASP A 77 9.04 -7.21 11.25
C ASP A 77 10.18 -6.18 11.20
N PHE A 78 10.28 -5.45 10.07
CA PHE A 78 11.37 -4.50 9.82
C PHE A 78 10.89 -3.24 9.07
N PRO A 79 9.96 -2.45 9.65
CA PRO A 79 9.56 -1.17 9.06
C PRO A 79 10.79 -0.26 8.95
N GLN A 80 10.97 0.37 7.79
CA GLN A 80 12.09 1.27 7.57
C GLN A 80 11.73 2.71 7.94
N THR A 81 10.43 3.04 7.89
CA THR A 81 9.93 4.40 8.12
C THR A 81 10.01 4.77 9.60
N GLU A 82 10.76 5.83 9.91
CA GLU A 82 10.86 6.42 11.24
C GLU A 82 9.69 7.38 11.48
N VAL A 83 8.77 6.99 12.37
CA VAL A 83 7.58 7.74 12.77
C VAL A 83 7.39 7.68 14.28
N ASP A 84 6.55 8.56 14.83
CA ASP A 84 6.17 8.50 16.25
C ASP A 84 5.12 7.41 16.53
N ASP A 85 4.91 7.12 17.82
CA ASP A 85 4.01 6.06 18.30
C ASP A 85 2.53 6.25 17.93
N SER A 86 2.13 7.41 17.37
CA SER A 86 0.75 7.61 16.91
C SER A 86 0.44 6.93 15.58
N TYR A 87 1.45 6.42 14.88
CA TYR A 87 1.28 5.74 13.60
C TYR A 87 0.98 4.25 13.79
N ILE A 88 0.06 3.74 12.98
CA ILE A 88 -0.10 2.30 12.79
C ILE A 88 0.62 1.87 11.52
N PHE A 89 1.12 0.65 11.52
CA PHE A 89 1.67 0.01 10.33
C PHE A 89 0.59 -0.87 9.71
N LEU A 90 0.59 -1.04 8.39
CA LEU A 90 -0.27 -1.99 7.68
C LEU A 90 0.45 -2.60 6.49
N GLU A 91 0.33 -3.92 6.30
CA GLU A 91 0.81 -4.64 5.13
C GLU A 91 -0.26 -4.69 4.02
N ILE A 92 0.12 -5.18 2.85
CA ILE A 92 -0.80 -5.27 1.71
C ILE A 92 -2.02 -6.16 2.01
N THR A 93 -1.82 -7.23 2.78
CA THR A 93 -2.86 -8.19 3.19
C THR A 93 -3.90 -7.56 4.11
N ASP A 94 -3.52 -6.61 4.98
CA ASP A 94 -4.47 -5.86 5.80
C ASP A 94 -5.47 -5.02 4.97
N ILE A 95 -5.10 -4.72 3.73
CA ILE A 95 -5.93 -4.00 2.77
C ILE A 95 -6.73 -4.96 1.90
N THR A 96 -6.11 -6.04 1.41
CA THR A 96 -6.71 -6.91 0.39
C THR A 96 -7.59 -8.02 0.98
N ASP A 97 -7.23 -8.58 2.13
CA ASP A 97 -7.96 -9.70 2.73
C ASP A 97 -9.41 -9.34 3.12
N PRO A 98 -9.69 -8.16 3.74
CA PRO A 98 -11.06 -7.76 4.03
C PRO A 98 -11.91 -7.53 2.78
N LEU A 99 -11.28 -7.26 1.63
CA LEU A 99 -11.94 -7.10 0.33
C LEU A 99 -12.16 -8.44 -0.39
N GLN A 100 -11.59 -9.53 0.14
CA GLN A 100 -11.54 -10.85 -0.50
C GLN A 100 -10.90 -10.81 -1.91
N ILE A 101 -9.95 -9.89 -2.12
CA ILE A 101 -9.21 -9.78 -3.38
C ILE A 101 -7.88 -10.48 -3.17
N PHE A 102 -7.70 -11.61 -3.86
CA PHE A 102 -6.50 -12.43 -3.73
C PHE A 102 -5.81 -12.56 -5.08
N VAL A 103 -4.47 -12.57 -5.04
CA VAL A 103 -3.66 -12.92 -6.21
C VAL A 103 -3.21 -14.37 -6.02
N GLU A 104 -3.71 -15.27 -6.88
CA GLU A 104 -3.19 -16.63 -6.93
C GLU A 104 -1.78 -16.63 -7.51
N ASP A 105 -0.82 -17.16 -6.75
CA ASP A 105 0.52 -17.41 -7.26
C ASP A 105 0.45 -18.60 -8.23
N LYS A 106 0.39 -18.31 -9.53
CA LYS A 106 0.46 -19.34 -10.59
C LYS A 106 1.86 -19.96 -10.74
N SER A 107 2.76 -19.85 -9.75
CA SER A 107 4.04 -20.56 -9.75
C SER A 107 3.93 -21.93 -9.10
N ARG A 108 3.01 -22.79 -9.56
CA ARG A 108 3.07 -24.23 -9.30
C ARG A 108 2.31 -25.01 -10.35
N GLY A 109 3.03 -25.34 -11.42
CA GLY A 109 2.56 -26.16 -12.51
C GLY A 109 3.56 -26.19 -13.66
N SER A 110 4.85 -26.40 -13.36
CA SER A 110 5.71 -26.98 -14.38
C SER A 110 5.17 -28.37 -14.66
N ASP A 111 4.44 -28.47 -15.75
CA ASP A 111 4.10 -29.68 -16.45
C ASP A 111 5.42 -30.35 -16.88
N TYR A 112 6.08 -31.02 -15.94
CA TYR A 112 7.01 -32.09 -16.25
C TYR A 112 6.17 -33.35 -16.38
N GLY A 113 5.37 -33.39 -17.45
CA GLY A 113 4.78 -34.61 -17.96
C GLY A 113 5.88 -35.51 -18.51
N ASP A 114 5.79 -36.77 -18.11
CA ASP A 114 6.63 -37.94 -18.40
C ASP A 114 7.09 -38.06 -19.88
#